data_AF-A0A8C6WID6-F1
#
_entry.id   AF-A0A8C6WID6-F1
#
_cell.length_a   1.000
_cell.length_b   1.000
_cell.length_c   1.000
_cell.angle_alpha   90.00
_cell.angle_beta   90.00
_cell.angle_gamma   90.00
#
_symmetry.space_group_name_H-M   'P 1'
#
loop_
_entity.id
_entity.type
_entity.pdbx_description
1 polymer ?
#
loop_
_entity_poly.entity_id
_entity_poly.type
_entity_poly.pdbx_seq_one_letter_code
_entity_poly.pdbx_strand_id
1 'polypeptide(L)'
;NSDQKKGRCSDYKVRFQCPPEFCASTTPCSTTTTPCTTTTTPCSTTPPTTTTTTCATTTTPSSTTPPSGSWTQWFDRDNPSGPGDYETLSALHAEYPGKICAYPLQIQVLTTAWHPVSSTGDIIDTSDTVTGFICKNSLQTNGRCSNYQVRFQCPPEFCAPTTITTTTTPCSPITEPRLKPCIITRPSLSTIPLNTSWTQWFDRDNPSGTGDWETLAALHQQYPGKICAHPLQIQVLTTGGLPVSSTGNVIHKSDPLTGFVCKNSDQTKGKCSDFRVRFLCPSEFFAPNPDCWTQWFDRDDPAGSGDWETLRNLLEEYPGMICPNPVEIQAQTTAGHCVSTTGDVIHKSDTVTGFVCKNSDQQNNMCSDYRVRFRCPPKFCTRAPVCWTGWFNRDDPIGSGDWETLNELKRENPGKICPKPLQIEAQTTAGEPASSTGDVIYKYDTLRGFICKNCEQENKKCRDYKVRFLCPLDFCTPSRCYTEWFDRDDPSGSGDWETLFALQAEHPGRVCNRPVQIQVETVSGDSMASTGNIITTVDVTKGFICKNSAQLSGKCNDFRVRFLCPQEFCDQKVCWTRWFDRDDPLDSGDWELLCDLRKLYPNEICETPLYIDVVTVDTNSPITVTGQAFHM
;
A
#
# COMPACT_ATOMS: atom_id res chain seq x y z
N ASN A 1 2.97 -26.49 -48.01
CA ASN A 1 2.75 -26.39 -49.49
C ASN A 1 1.46 -27.04 -50.00
N SER A 2 1.07 -28.26 -49.59
CA SER A 2 -0.12 -28.97 -50.11
C SER A 2 -1.44 -28.21 -49.94
N ASP A 3 -1.52 -27.35 -48.93
CA ASP A 3 -2.76 -26.67 -48.54
C ASP A 3 -2.90 -25.29 -49.21
N GLN A 4 -1.90 -24.85 -49.99
CA GLN A 4 -1.92 -23.57 -50.67
C GLN A 4 -2.73 -23.63 -51.97
N LYS A 5 -3.63 -22.66 -52.16
CA LYS A 5 -4.45 -22.58 -53.38
C LYS A 5 -3.65 -22.20 -54.63
N LYS A 6 -2.49 -21.54 -54.48
CA LYS A 6 -1.52 -21.23 -55.56
C LYS A 6 -0.11 -21.02 -54.98
N GLY A 7 0.90 -21.64 -55.61
CA GLY A 7 2.33 -21.38 -55.34
C GLY A 7 2.95 -22.15 -54.18
N ARG A 8 4.27 -22.05 -54.05
CA ARG A 8 5.01 -22.45 -52.83
C ARG A 8 4.73 -21.43 -51.72
N CYS A 9 4.80 -21.85 -50.45
CA CYS A 9 4.76 -20.92 -49.31
C CYS A 9 5.82 -19.83 -49.48
N SER A 10 5.46 -18.61 -49.10
CA SER A 10 6.44 -17.55 -48.89
C SER A 10 7.25 -17.85 -47.64
N ASP A 11 8.37 -17.16 -47.51
CA ASP A 11 9.29 -17.23 -46.37
C ASP A 11 8.83 -16.26 -45.28
N TYR A 12 8.58 -16.73 -44.06
CA TYR A 12 8.00 -15.97 -42.96
C TYR A 12 8.90 -15.97 -41.73
N LYS A 13 8.88 -14.83 -41.04
CA LYS A 13 9.47 -14.68 -39.72
C LYS A 13 8.41 -14.32 -38.70
N VAL A 14 8.61 -14.78 -37.48
CA VAL A 14 7.69 -14.59 -36.35
C VAL A 14 8.33 -13.80 -35.22
N ARG A 15 7.52 -13.07 -34.47
CA ARG A 15 7.92 -12.53 -33.16
C ARG A 15 6.79 -12.71 -32.16
N PHE A 16 7.14 -12.75 -30.89
CA PHE A 16 6.23 -13.07 -29.81
C PHE A 16 6.05 -11.86 -28.90
N GLN A 17 4.81 -11.61 -28.49
CA GLN A 17 4.53 -10.62 -27.45
C GLN A 17 4.64 -11.29 -26.08
N CYS A 18 5.50 -10.77 -25.23
CA CYS A 18 5.81 -11.35 -23.94
C CYS A 18 5.27 -10.52 -22.77
N PRO A 19 4.91 -11.19 -21.64
CA PRO A 19 4.41 -10.51 -20.47
C PRO A 19 5.49 -9.62 -19.82
N PRO A 20 5.09 -8.60 -19.03
CA PRO A 20 5.99 -7.58 -18.48
C PRO A 20 7.19 -8.14 -17.69
N GLU A 21 6.99 -9.28 -17.02
CA GLU A 21 8.00 -9.99 -16.23
C GLU A 21 9.21 -10.41 -17.08
N PHE A 22 8.97 -10.79 -18.34
CA PHE A 22 10.02 -11.15 -19.30
C PHE A 22 10.81 -9.91 -19.76
N CYS A 23 10.11 -8.81 -19.97
CA CYS A 23 10.68 -7.55 -20.48
C CYS A 23 11.62 -6.88 -19.46
N ALA A 24 11.34 -7.04 -18.16
CA ALA A 24 12.21 -6.52 -17.11
C ALA A 24 13.55 -7.27 -17.02
N SER A 25 13.61 -8.52 -17.46
CA SER A 25 14.80 -9.37 -17.36
C SER A 25 15.79 -9.22 -18.52
N THR A 26 15.38 -8.62 -19.65
CA THR A 26 16.15 -8.59 -20.91
C THR A 26 16.85 -7.27 -21.20
N THR A 27 17.01 -6.38 -20.20
CA THR A 27 17.69 -5.09 -20.41
C THR A 27 19.17 -5.32 -20.74
N PRO A 28 19.68 -4.97 -21.95
CA PRO A 28 21.08 -5.16 -22.28
C PRO A 28 21.92 -4.11 -21.53
N CYS A 29 22.91 -4.58 -20.76
CA CYS A 29 23.98 -3.71 -20.28
C CYS A 29 24.70 -3.11 -21.51
N SER A 30 24.62 -1.79 -21.66
CA SER A 30 25.35 -1.06 -22.71
C SER A 30 26.85 -1.19 -22.44
N THR A 31 27.52 -2.10 -23.13
CA THR A 31 28.98 -2.17 -23.15
C THR A 31 29.48 -1.19 -24.21
N THR A 32 30.06 -0.09 -23.74
CA THR A 32 30.77 0.87 -24.58
C THR A 32 32.03 0.21 -25.14
N THR A 33 32.01 -0.15 -26.42
CA THR A 33 33.19 -0.64 -27.13
C THR A 33 34.06 0.54 -27.55
N THR A 34 35.23 0.66 -26.91
CA THR A 34 36.35 1.46 -27.42
C THR A 34 37.08 0.65 -28.49
N PRO A 35 37.44 1.23 -29.65
CA PRO A 35 38.15 0.48 -30.69
C PRO A 35 39.64 0.39 -30.33
N CYS A 36 40.15 -0.83 -30.18
CA CYS A 36 41.60 -1.08 -30.18
C CYS A 36 41.97 -1.97 -31.37
N THR A 37 43.04 -1.55 -32.02
CA THR A 37 43.56 -1.98 -33.32
C THR A 37 44.05 -3.42 -33.37
N THR A 38 43.87 -3.99 -34.56
CA THR A 38 44.36 -5.28 -35.09
C THR A 38 45.77 -5.70 -34.65
N THR A 39 45.93 -6.97 -34.28
CA THR A 39 47.11 -7.78 -34.66
C THR A 39 46.71 -9.26 -34.78
N THR A 40 47.20 -9.89 -35.84
CA THR A 40 46.93 -11.24 -36.33
C THR A 40 47.67 -12.34 -35.56
N THR A 41 47.04 -13.50 -35.33
CA THR A 41 47.65 -14.86 -35.45
C THR A 41 46.60 -15.98 -35.27
N PRO A 42 46.70 -17.14 -35.95
CA PRO A 42 45.62 -18.13 -36.04
C PRO A 42 45.88 -19.48 -35.32
N CYS A 43 44.78 -20.22 -35.13
CA CYS A 43 44.64 -21.68 -34.97
C CYS A 43 44.97 -22.30 -33.60
N SER A 44 44.01 -22.97 -32.96
CA SER A 44 43.94 -24.44 -33.01
C SER A 44 42.70 -25.03 -32.33
N THR A 45 42.14 -26.01 -33.02
CA THR A 45 41.06 -26.94 -32.66
C THR A 45 41.46 -27.93 -31.57
N THR A 46 40.60 -28.18 -30.57
CA THR A 46 40.21 -29.54 -30.11
C THR A 46 39.12 -29.49 -29.03
N PRO A 47 38.14 -30.41 -29.04
CA PRO A 47 37.10 -30.53 -28.01
C PRO A 47 37.52 -31.51 -26.90
N PRO A 48 36.99 -31.36 -25.67
CA PRO A 48 36.68 -32.53 -24.85
C PRO A 48 35.22 -32.46 -24.36
N THR A 49 34.40 -33.42 -24.75
CA THR A 49 34.15 -34.69 -24.05
C THR A 49 33.11 -34.53 -22.94
N THR A 50 31.95 -35.06 -23.27
CA THR A 50 30.77 -35.34 -22.46
C THR A 50 31.12 -36.21 -21.26
N THR A 51 30.75 -35.77 -20.07
CA THR A 51 30.52 -36.65 -18.90
C THR A 51 29.08 -36.50 -18.46
N THR A 52 28.29 -37.51 -18.80
CA THR A 52 26.96 -37.80 -18.27
C THR A 52 27.07 -38.17 -16.80
N THR A 53 26.43 -37.37 -15.93
CA THR A 53 26.08 -37.81 -14.57
C THR A 53 24.57 -37.68 -14.44
N THR A 54 23.91 -38.83 -14.49
CA THR A 54 22.47 -38.98 -14.20
C THR A 54 22.34 -39.32 -12.72
N CYS A 55 21.63 -38.50 -11.93
CA CYS A 55 20.72 -39.03 -10.91
C CYS A 55 19.77 -37.97 -10.33
N ALA A 56 18.51 -38.41 -10.23
CA ALA A 56 17.43 -37.97 -9.34
C ALA A 56 16.79 -36.58 -9.57
N THR A 57 15.65 -36.63 -10.26
CA THR A 57 14.55 -35.67 -10.17
C THR A 57 14.04 -35.56 -8.74
N THR A 58 14.06 -34.36 -8.17
CA THR A 58 13.20 -34.01 -7.03
C THR A 58 12.63 -32.63 -7.31
N THR A 59 11.32 -32.61 -7.56
CA THR A 59 10.50 -31.41 -7.76
C THR A 59 10.60 -30.51 -6.54
N THR A 60 11.09 -29.28 -6.74
CA THR A 60 11.04 -28.21 -5.73
C THR A 60 10.25 -27.04 -6.34
N PRO A 61 9.22 -26.49 -5.67
CA PRO A 61 8.47 -25.35 -6.17
C PRO A 61 9.34 -24.08 -6.10
N SER A 62 9.37 -23.32 -7.20
CA SER A 62 10.13 -22.07 -7.33
C SER A 62 9.66 -21.04 -6.29
N SER A 63 10.60 -20.66 -5.44
CA SER A 63 10.51 -19.57 -4.47
C SER A 63 10.47 -18.22 -5.17
N THR A 64 9.48 -17.41 -4.82
CA THR A 64 9.50 -15.95 -4.93
C THR A 64 10.72 -15.38 -4.20
N THR A 65 11.53 -14.58 -4.88
CA THR A 65 12.67 -13.89 -4.28
C THR A 65 12.16 -12.88 -3.22
N PRO A 66 12.56 -13.01 -1.93
CA PRO A 66 12.16 -12.08 -0.88
C PRO A 66 12.91 -10.74 -0.98
N PRO A 67 12.41 -9.66 -0.34
CA PRO A 67 13.12 -8.38 -0.30
C PRO A 67 14.52 -8.61 0.27
N SER A 68 15.56 -8.20 -0.45
CA SER A 68 16.95 -8.35 -0.02
C SER A 68 17.12 -7.67 1.34
N GLY A 69 17.21 -8.48 2.40
CA GLY A 69 17.41 -8.07 3.78
C GLY A 69 18.28 -9.11 4.48
N SER A 70 19.01 -8.70 5.51
CA SER A 70 19.92 -9.59 6.25
C SER A 70 19.22 -10.15 7.48
N TRP A 71 19.36 -11.46 7.70
CA TRP A 71 18.82 -12.11 8.89
C TRP A 71 19.66 -11.74 10.12
N THR A 72 18.98 -11.39 11.18
CA THR A 72 19.56 -11.27 12.52
C THR A 72 19.98 -12.64 13.06
N GLN A 73 20.72 -12.64 14.17
CA GLN A 73 20.94 -13.87 14.96
C GLN A 73 19.61 -14.41 15.53
N TRP A 74 19.61 -15.64 16.02
CA TRP A 74 18.46 -16.20 16.72
C TRP A 74 18.36 -15.66 18.14
N PHE A 75 17.14 -15.45 18.61
CA PHE A 75 16.79 -14.98 19.94
C PHE A 75 15.80 -15.95 20.58
N ASP A 76 16.05 -16.29 21.83
CA ASP A 76 15.27 -17.19 22.69
C ASP A 76 15.29 -16.53 24.08
N ARG A 77 14.21 -15.86 24.42
CA ARG A 77 14.09 -15.01 25.61
C ARG A 77 13.22 -15.67 26.67
N ASP A 78 12.10 -16.23 26.25
CA ASP A 78 11.11 -16.82 27.13
C ASP A 78 11.16 -18.35 27.02
N ASN A 79 10.48 -19.06 27.91
CA ASN A 79 10.36 -20.50 27.79
C ASN A 79 9.00 -20.97 28.30
N PRO A 80 8.51 -22.14 27.86
CA PRO A 80 7.14 -22.58 28.11
C PRO A 80 6.90 -23.08 29.54
N SER A 81 7.73 -22.70 30.52
CA SER A 81 7.49 -22.95 31.95
C SER A 81 6.40 -22.05 32.54
N GLY A 82 6.11 -20.90 31.90
CA GLY A 82 5.06 -19.96 32.27
C GLY A 82 3.72 -20.18 31.55
N PRO A 83 2.99 -19.12 31.17
CA PRO A 83 1.69 -19.24 30.48
C PRO A 83 1.80 -19.70 29.01
N GLY A 84 3.01 -19.89 28.50
CA GLY A 84 3.31 -20.12 27.10
C GLY A 84 4.77 -19.75 26.84
N ASP A 85 5.12 -19.66 25.57
CA ASP A 85 6.42 -19.21 25.09
C ASP A 85 6.25 -17.94 24.24
N TYR A 86 6.87 -16.84 24.69
CA TYR A 86 6.61 -15.47 24.23
C TYR A 86 7.87 -14.76 23.72
N GLU A 87 8.19 -14.99 22.45
CA GLU A 87 9.25 -14.30 21.71
C GLU A 87 8.73 -13.01 21.05
N THR A 88 8.17 -12.12 21.87
CA THR A 88 7.57 -10.86 21.38
C THR A 88 8.62 -9.84 20.95
N LEU A 89 8.38 -9.16 19.83
CA LEU A 89 9.33 -8.21 19.25
C LEU A 89 9.64 -7.04 20.21
N SER A 90 8.62 -6.55 20.93
CA SER A 90 8.78 -5.49 21.94
C SER A 90 9.72 -5.91 23.08
N ALA A 91 9.55 -7.12 23.61
CA ALA A 91 10.41 -7.64 24.68
C ALA A 91 11.84 -7.89 24.17
N LEU A 92 11.98 -8.39 22.95
CA LEU A 92 13.28 -8.59 22.31
C LEU A 92 14.00 -7.27 21.99
N HIS A 93 13.29 -6.20 21.61
CA HIS A 93 13.88 -4.87 21.45
C HIS A 93 14.35 -4.27 22.78
N ALA A 94 13.60 -4.50 23.86
CA ALA A 94 13.99 -4.04 25.19
C ALA A 94 15.24 -4.75 25.71
N GLU A 95 15.38 -6.05 25.44
CA GLU A 95 16.49 -6.87 25.91
C GLU A 95 17.73 -6.81 25.02
N TYR A 96 17.53 -6.72 23.70
CA TYR A 96 18.59 -6.65 22.68
C TYR A 96 18.53 -5.35 21.87
N PRO A 97 18.71 -4.17 22.50
CA PRO A 97 18.57 -2.88 21.84
C PRO A 97 19.57 -2.73 20.69
N GLY A 98 19.06 -2.37 19.51
CA GLY A 98 19.87 -2.18 18.30
C GLY A 98 20.38 -3.47 17.65
N LYS A 99 19.95 -4.66 18.10
CA LYS A 99 20.26 -5.95 17.45
C LYS A 99 19.18 -6.42 16.47
N ILE A 100 17.99 -5.85 16.60
CA ILE A 100 16.85 -6.08 15.72
C ILE A 100 16.39 -4.71 15.23
N CYS A 101 16.14 -4.57 13.94
CA CYS A 101 15.63 -3.34 13.34
C CYS A 101 14.24 -3.00 13.90
N ALA A 102 13.87 -1.72 13.87
CA ALA A 102 12.57 -1.26 14.35
C ALA A 102 11.40 -1.91 13.61
N TYR A 103 11.57 -2.23 12.32
CA TYR A 103 10.57 -2.85 11.46
C TYR A 103 11.17 -4.03 10.68
N PRO A 104 11.07 -5.25 11.21
CA PRO A 104 11.46 -6.46 10.48
C PRO A 104 10.62 -6.69 9.22
N LEU A 105 11.28 -7.14 8.16
CA LEU A 105 10.65 -7.52 6.89
C LEU A 105 10.04 -8.91 6.94
N GLN A 106 10.69 -9.84 7.67
CA GLN A 106 10.24 -11.21 7.86
C GLN A 106 10.61 -11.73 9.25
N ILE A 107 9.87 -12.71 9.75
CA ILE A 107 10.17 -13.47 10.96
C ILE A 107 10.34 -14.94 10.59
N GLN A 108 11.33 -15.59 11.19
CA GLN A 108 11.50 -17.04 11.12
C GLN A 108 11.52 -17.60 12.53
N VAL A 109 10.87 -18.75 12.72
CA VAL A 109 10.70 -19.39 14.02
C VAL A 109 11.07 -20.86 13.93
N LEU A 110 11.84 -21.35 14.90
CA LEU A 110 12.19 -22.76 15.05
C LEU A 110 12.12 -23.12 16.53
N THR A 111 12.00 -24.40 16.85
CA THR A 111 12.27 -24.82 18.23
C THR A 111 13.76 -24.65 18.54
N THR A 112 14.12 -24.68 19.82
CA THR A 112 15.54 -24.75 20.24
C THR A 112 16.23 -26.05 19.80
N ALA A 113 15.45 -27.06 19.41
CA ALA A 113 15.91 -28.29 18.76
C ALA A 113 15.95 -28.20 17.21
N TRP A 114 15.79 -26.99 16.63
CA TRP A 114 15.85 -26.71 15.19
C TRP A 114 14.74 -27.37 14.36
N HIS A 115 13.58 -27.62 14.96
CA HIS A 115 12.40 -28.13 14.26
C HIS A 115 11.46 -27.00 13.84
N PRO A 116 10.87 -27.03 12.63
CA PRO A 116 9.88 -26.05 12.21
C PRO A 116 8.59 -26.20 13.01
N VAL A 117 7.90 -25.08 13.22
CA VAL A 117 6.59 -25.02 13.92
C VAL A 117 5.60 -26.05 13.39
N SER A 118 5.55 -26.27 12.07
CA SER A 118 4.64 -27.24 11.43
C SER A 118 4.86 -28.69 11.87
N SER A 119 6.01 -29.02 12.46
CA SER A 119 6.37 -30.38 12.90
C SER A 119 6.13 -30.64 14.38
N THR A 120 5.82 -29.61 15.19
CA THR A 120 5.61 -29.77 16.63
C THR A 120 4.16 -30.12 16.99
N GLY A 121 3.21 -29.72 16.15
CA GLY A 121 1.77 -29.88 16.42
C GLY A 121 1.18 -28.81 17.35
N ASP A 122 1.97 -27.80 17.73
CA ASP A 122 1.52 -26.71 18.59
C ASP A 122 0.64 -25.70 17.82
N ILE A 123 -0.42 -25.21 18.47
CA ILE A 123 -1.32 -24.17 17.96
C ILE A 123 -0.69 -22.81 18.28
N ILE A 124 -0.23 -22.12 17.23
CA ILE A 124 0.42 -20.81 17.36
C ILE A 124 -0.62 -19.68 17.41
N ASP A 125 -0.50 -18.81 18.42
CA ASP A 125 -1.38 -17.66 18.61
C ASP A 125 -0.96 -16.50 17.69
N THR A 126 0.34 -16.22 17.58
CA THR A 126 0.86 -15.13 16.74
C THR A 126 2.25 -15.48 16.19
N SER A 127 2.51 -15.15 14.93
CA SER A 127 3.82 -15.30 14.28
C SER A 127 3.96 -14.29 13.14
N ASP A 128 4.30 -13.05 13.47
CA ASP A 128 4.46 -11.97 12.50
C ASP A 128 5.55 -10.97 12.91
N THR A 129 5.85 -10.02 12.02
CA THR A 129 6.95 -9.07 12.20
C THR A 129 6.60 -7.85 13.05
N VAL A 130 5.35 -7.71 13.50
CA VAL A 130 4.87 -6.59 14.33
C VAL A 130 4.85 -7.00 15.79
N THR A 131 4.31 -8.18 16.08
CA THR A 131 4.15 -8.69 17.44
C THR A 131 5.30 -9.62 17.83
N GLY A 132 5.91 -10.33 16.88
CA GLY A 132 6.89 -11.40 17.15
C GLY A 132 6.22 -12.77 17.10
N PHE A 133 6.65 -13.68 17.98
CA PHE A 133 6.06 -15.02 18.09
C PHE A 133 5.47 -15.28 19.47
N ILE A 134 4.28 -15.87 19.50
CA ILE A 134 3.56 -16.22 20.72
C ILE A 134 2.95 -17.62 20.56
N CYS A 135 3.32 -18.52 21.46
CA CYS A 135 2.64 -19.78 21.70
C CYS A 135 2.06 -19.76 23.12
N LYS A 136 0.76 -20.04 23.28
CA LYS A 136 0.12 -20.07 24.62
C LYS A 136 -0.11 -21.51 25.06
N ASN A 137 0.30 -21.86 26.28
CA ASN A 137 0.09 -23.21 26.85
C ASN A 137 -1.40 -23.58 26.89
N SER A 138 -2.28 -22.60 27.11
CA SER A 138 -3.74 -22.79 27.17
C SER A 138 -4.39 -23.18 25.84
N LEU A 139 -3.72 -22.95 24.70
CA LEU A 139 -4.21 -23.34 23.39
C LEU A 139 -3.72 -24.74 22.97
N GLN A 140 -2.82 -25.36 23.74
CA GLN A 140 -2.21 -26.63 23.36
C GLN A 140 -3.00 -27.83 23.86
N THR A 141 -3.16 -28.84 23.01
CA THR A 141 -3.86 -30.09 23.36
C THR A 141 -3.09 -30.92 24.40
N ASN A 142 -1.76 -30.81 24.43
CA ASN A 142 -0.86 -31.40 25.43
C ASN A 142 -0.65 -30.48 26.66
N GLY A 143 -1.27 -29.30 26.67
CA GLY A 143 -1.19 -28.29 27.73
C GLY A 143 0.15 -27.54 27.82
N ARG A 144 1.07 -27.70 26.85
CA ARG A 144 2.37 -27.02 26.89
C ARG A 144 2.98 -26.80 25.50
N CYS A 145 3.39 -25.57 25.23
CA CYS A 145 4.14 -25.19 24.03
C CYS A 145 5.55 -25.81 24.03
N SER A 146 6.07 -26.07 22.84
CA SER A 146 7.50 -26.26 22.63
C SER A 146 8.29 -24.98 22.93
N ASN A 147 9.61 -25.07 23.15
CA ASN A 147 10.48 -23.90 23.31
C ASN A 147 10.96 -23.43 21.95
N TYR A 148 10.69 -22.18 21.61
CA TYR A 148 10.92 -21.57 20.31
C TYR A 148 11.93 -20.45 20.39
N GLN A 149 12.66 -20.29 19.30
CA GLN A 149 13.59 -19.20 19.04
C GLN A 149 13.17 -18.51 17.74
N VAL A 150 13.38 -17.20 17.68
CA VAL A 150 13.02 -16.37 16.53
C VAL A 150 14.22 -15.64 15.95
N ARG A 151 14.19 -15.37 14.66
CA ARG A 151 15.05 -14.36 14.04
C ARG A 151 14.27 -13.54 13.05
N PHE A 152 14.75 -12.33 12.81
CA PHE A 152 14.11 -11.32 11.99
C PHE A 152 14.98 -10.94 10.81
N GLN A 153 14.37 -10.75 9.65
CA GLN A 153 15.04 -10.21 8.46
C GLN A 153 14.95 -8.69 8.49
N CYS A 154 16.09 -8.01 8.53
CA CYS A 154 16.16 -6.55 8.57
C CYS A 154 16.60 -5.96 7.22
N PRO A 155 16.20 -4.72 6.90
CA PRO A 155 16.65 -4.04 5.69
C PRO A 155 18.18 -3.94 5.61
N PRO A 156 18.80 -3.93 4.41
CA PRO A 156 20.25 -3.93 4.22
C PRO A 156 20.98 -2.79 4.93
N GLU A 157 20.30 -1.64 5.07
CA GLU A 157 20.82 -0.44 5.74
C GLU A 157 21.11 -0.67 7.23
N PHE A 158 20.49 -1.68 7.84
CA PHE A 158 20.70 -2.08 9.23
C PHE A 158 21.96 -2.96 9.43
N CYS A 159 22.45 -3.60 8.36
CA CYS A 159 23.51 -4.61 8.45
C CYS A 159 24.83 -4.22 7.74
N ALA A 160 24.96 -2.99 7.24
CA ALA A 160 26.20 -2.52 6.62
C ALA A 160 27.31 -2.31 7.68
N PRO A 161 28.46 -3.00 7.60
CA PRO A 161 29.61 -2.68 8.45
C PRO A 161 30.19 -1.35 7.99
N THR A 162 30.27 -0.37 8.89
CA THR A 162 30.87 0.94 8.63
C THR A 162 32.34 0.77 8.24
N THR A 163 32.65 0.88 6.95
CA THR A 163 34.03 0.95 6.46
C THR A 163 34.51 2.37 6.66
N ILE A 164 35.25 2.62 7.74
CA ILE A 164 35.85 3.92 8.02
C ILE A 164 37.14 4.03 7.19
N THR A 165 37.09 4.78 6.09
CA THR A 165 38.29 5.17 5.35
C THR A 165 39.05 6.21 6.17
N THR A 166 40.14 5.80 6.81
CA THR A 166 41.04 6.65 7.57
C THR A 166 42.09 7.25 6.63
N THR A 167 41.96 8.54 6.33
CA THR A 167 43.05 9.33 5.74
C THR A 167 44.05 9.65 6.85
N THR A 168 45.25 9.07 6.75
CA THR A 168 46.36 9.27 7.69
C THR A 168 47.26 10.42 7.22
N THR A 169 47.54 11.36 8.12
CA THR A 169 48.62 12.36 7.99
C THR A 169 49.71 12.04 9.03
N PRO A 170 51.02 12.17 8.74
CA PRO A 170 52.08 11.54 9.52
C PRO A 170 52.58 12.35 10.73
N CYS A 171 52.71 11.62 11.84
CA CYS A 171 53.58 11.66 13.03
C CYS A 171 54.53 12.85 13.35
N SER A 172 54.60 13.18 14.65
CA SER A 172 55.86 13.25 15.44
C SER A 172 55.60 13.10 16.97
N PRO A 173 56.60 12.66 17.78
CA PRO A 173 56.47 11.96 19.08
C PRO A 173 56.43 12.95 20.28
N ILE A 174 56.20 12.61 21.56
CA ILE A 174 56.94 11.73 22.48
C ILE A 174 56.16 11.50 23.82
N THR A 175 56.38 10.33 24.44
CA THR A 175 56.46 10.03 25.90
C THR A 175 55.23 9.56 26.69
N GLU A 176 55.21 8.25 26.99
CA GLU A 176 54.49 7.54 28.07
C GLU A 176 55.32 7.56 29.39
N PRO A 177 54.86 7.05 30.57
CA PRO A 177 53.52 6.61 30.96
C PRO A 177 53.08 7.09 32.37
N ARG A 178 51.76 7.13 32.66
CA ARG A 178 51.25 6.78 34.00
C ARG A 178 49.75 6.46 34.02
N LEU A 179 49.43 5.29 34.57
CA LEU A 179 48.10 4.72 34.80
C LEU A 179 47.15 5.66 35.56
N LYS A 180 45.92 5.84 35.05
CA LYS A 180 44.67 6.17 35.79
C LYS A 180 43.43 6.11 34.87
N PRO A 181 42.19 6.06 35.42
CA PRO A 181 41.11 5.15 35.01
C PRO A 181 40.27 5.59 33.81
N CYS A 182 39.55 4.62 33.25
CA CYS A 182 38.58 4.72 32.17
C CYS A 182 37.61 5.91 32.37
N ILE A 183 37.77 6.94 31.53
CA ILE A 183 36.78 8.00 31.33
C ILE A 183 35.84 7.50 30.24
N ILE A 184 34.56 7.35 30.59
CA ILE A 184 33.47 7.16 29.65
C ILE A 184 33.38 8.43 28.81
N THR A 185 33.87 8.36 27.57
CA THR A 185 33.60 9.35 26.54
C THR A 185 32.12 9.29 26.20
N ARG A 186 31.41 10.33 26.63
CA ARG A 186 30.03 10.71 26.32
C ARG A 186 29.65 10.40 24.86
N PRO A 187 28.56 9.66 24.58
CA PRO A 187 28.07 9.48 23.23
C PRO A 187 27.54 10.81 22.68
N SER A 188 27.97 11.15 21.47
CA SER A 188 27.51 12.30 20.70
C SER A 188 26.05 12.12 20.26
N LEU A 189 25.22 13.13 20.52
CA LEU A 189 23.91 13.30 19.87
C LEU A 189 24.11 13.38 18.35
N SER A 190 23.63 12.41 17.58
CA SER A 190 22.89 12.65 16.33
C SER A 190 22.62 11.34 15.57
N THR A 191 21.44 10.76 15.75
CA THR A 191 20.73 10.13 14.61
C THR A 191 19.24 10.40 14.82
N ILE A 192 18.82 11.58 14.37
CA ILE A 192 17.41 11.94 14.25
C ILE A 192 16.79 11.02 13.18
N PRO A 193 15.65 10.35 13.43
CA PRO A 193 14.98 9.55 12.41
C PRO A 193 14.65 10.41 11.18
N LEU A 194 14.91 9.90 9.98
CA LEU A 194 14.43 10.53 8.74
C LEU A 194 12.91 10.74 8.87
N ASN A 195 12.44 11.96 8.60
CA ASN A 195 11.04 12.42 8.74
C ASN A 195 10.58 12.75 10.17
N THR A 196 11.37 13.54 10.90
CA THR A 196 10.94 14.19 12.14
C THR A 196 11.34 15.67 12.14
N SER A 197 10.53 16.52 12.79
CA SER A 197 10.78 17.95 12.90
C SER A 197 10.55 18.44 14.33
N TRP A 198 11.36 19.38 14.78
CA TRP A 198 11.19 20.01 16.10
C TRP A 198 10.02 21.00 16.07
N THR A 199 9.22 21.01 17.13
CA THR A 199 8.24 22.07 17.38
C THR A 199 8.95 23.41 17.64
N GLN A 200 8.17 24.50 17.70
CA GLN A 200 8.60 25.73 18.35
C GLN A 200 8.92 25.51 19.84
N TRP A 201 9.60 26.48 20.46
CA TRP A 201 9.83 26.50 21.89
C TRP A 201 8.57 26.91 22.65
N PHE A 202 8.33 26.26 23.78
CA PHE A 202 7.25 26.54 24.71
C PHE A 202 7.83 26.84 26.08
N ASP A 203 7.22 27.80 26.75
CA ASP A 203 7.61 28.38 28.03
C ASP A 203 6.30 28.85 28.68
N ARG A 204 5.71 27.94 29.46
CA ARG A 204 4.39 28.13 30.07
C ARG A 204 4.53 28.67 31.48
N ASP A 205 5.47 28.11 32.24
CA ASP A 205 5.62 28.35 33.66
C ASP A 205 6.94 29.07 33.95
N ASN A 206 7.03 29.70 35.10
CA ASN A 206 8.24 30.39 35.54
C ASN A 206 8.65 29.81 36.89
N PRO A 207 9.93 29.91 37.31
CA PRO A 207 10.46 29.28 38.54
C PRO A 207 9.91 29.86 39.87
N SER A 208 8.84 30.64 39.81
CA SER A 208 8.11 31.15 40.96
C SER A 208 7.33 30.03 41.68
N GLY A 209 6.97 30.23 42.95
CA GLY A 209 6.24 29.21 43.71
C GLY A 209 7.04 27.91 43.90
N THR A 210 6.53 26.80 43.36
CA THR A 210 7.03 25.44 43.63
C THR A 210 8.15 24.97 42.70
N GLY A 211 8.42 25.69 41.61
CA GLY A 211 9.40 25.28 40.61
C GLY A 211 9.06 25.83 39.24
N ASP A 212 9.60 25.19 38.21
CA ASP A 212 9.31 25.46 36.81
C ASP A 212 8.78 24.19 36.14
N TRP A 213 7.58 24.27 35.56
CA TRP A 213 6.75 23.13 35.18
C TRP A 213 6.27 23.18 33.73
N GLU A 214 7.10 22.66 32.83
CA GLU A 214 6.85 22.49 31.40
C GLU A 214 6.29 21.09 31.09
N THR A 215 5.20 20.72 31.78
CA THR A 215 4.58 19.38 31.60
C THR A 215 3.85 19.26 30.27
N LEU A 216 3.96 18.11 29.61
CA LEU A 216 3.35 17.91 28.28
C LEU A 216 1.83 18.11 28.32
N ALA A 217 1.15 17.60 29.35
CA ALA A 217 -0.30 17.74 29.51
C ALA A 217 -0.73 19.22 29.62
N ALA A 218 -0.04 20.03 30.42
CA ALA A 218 -0.34 21.45 30.56
C ALA A 218 -0.03 22.24 29.27
N LEU A 219 1.01 21.83 28.54
CA LEU A 219 1.36 22.41 27.26
C LEU A 219 0.37 22.06 26.15
N HIS A 220 -0.17 20.84 26.10
CA HIS A 220 -1.27 20.49 25.20
C HIS A 220 -2.54 21.29 25.50
N GLN A 221 -2.81 21.57 26.78
CA GLN A 221 -3.94 22.39 27.19
C GLN A 221 -3.80 23.86 26.75
N GLN A 222 -2.61 24.45 26.91
CA GLN A 222 -2.35 25.85 26.57
C GLN A 222 -2.08 26.08 25.07
N TYR A 223 -1.49 25.10 24.38
CA TYR A 223 -1.16 25.16 22.96
C TYR A 223 -1.77 23.98 22.17
N PRO A 224 -3.11 23.89 22.05
CA PRO A 224 -3.77 22.80 21.34
C PRO A 224 -3.28 22.67 19.90
N GLY A 225 -2.99 21.43 19.48
CA GLY A 225 -2.55 21.11 18.12
C GLY A 225 -1.17 21.66 17.72
N LYS A 226 -0.39 22.23 18.66
CA LYS A 226 0.99 22.71 18.38
C LYS A 226 2.08 21.71 18.74
N ILE A 227 1.73 20.67 19.48
CA ILE A 227 2.63 19.58 19.90
C ILE A 227 1.91 18.28 19.54
N CYS A 228 2.62 17.34 18.90
CA CYS A 228 2.07 16.02 18.60
C CYS A 228 1.67 15.28 19.89
N ALA A 229 0.72 14.36 19.79
CA ALA A 229 0.25 13.59 20.94
C ALA A 229 1.38 12.76 21.60
N HIS A 230 2.30 12.22 20.79
CA HIS A 230 3.41 11.39 21.24
C HIS A 230 4.74 11.93 20.73
N PRO A 231 5.36 12.89 21.45
CA PRO A 231 6.69 13.35 21.13
C PRO A 231 7.72 12.22 21.18
N LEU A 232 8.66 12.25 20.25
CA LEU A 232 9.75 11.27 20.16
C LEU A 232 10.92 11.67 21.06
N GLN A 233 11.15 12.98 21.21
CA GLN A 233 12.21 13.54 22.05
C GLN A 233 11.77 14.88 22.64
N ILE A 234 12.40 15.26 23.76
CA ILE A 234 12.27 16.57 24.38
C ILE A 234 13.65 17.24 24.39
N GLN A 235 13.68 18.53 24.07
CA GLN A 235 14.84 19.37 24.27
C GLN A 235 14.49 20.48 25.24
N VAL A 236 15.40 20.74 26.18
CA VAL A 236 15.21 21.73 27.24
C VAL A 236 16.40 22.68 27.25
N LEU A 237 16.12 23.98 27.33
CA LEU A 237 17.09 25.04 27.52
C LEU A 237 16.56 26.02 28.55
N THR A 238 17.43 26.82 29.17
CA THR A 238 16.94 28.02 29.85
C THR A 238 16.34 28.99 28.83
N THR A 239 15.53 29.93 29.29
CA THR A 239 15.03 31.03 28.45
C THR A 239 16.19 31.86 27.85
N GLY A 240 17.33 31.92 28.58
CA GLY A 240 18.61 32.45 28.10
C GLY A 240 19.43 31.53 27.16
N GLY A 241 18.92 30.35 26.81
CA GLY A 241 19.53 29.43 25.82
C GLY A 241 20.62 28.49 26.36
N LEU A 242 20.82 28.42 27.68
CA LEU A 242 21.81 27.53 28.27
C LEU A 242 21.28 26.09 28.39
N PRO A 243 22.11 25.06 28.11
CA PRO A 243 21.72 23.68 28.33
C PRO A 243 21.59 23.37 29.81
N VAL A 244 20.64 22.51 30.16
CA VAL A 244 20.34 22.10 31.55
C VAL A 244 21.58 21.63 32.32
N SER A 245 22.48 20.90 31.67
CA SER A 245 23.73 20.42 32.27
C SER A 245 24.68 21.53 32.75
N SER A 246 24.50 22.76 32.27
CA SER A 246 25.34 23.91 32.63
C SER A 246 24.76 24.78 33.75
N THR A 247 23.48 24.59 34.12
CA THR A 247 22.83 25.42 35.14
C THR A 247 23.11 24.94 36.56
N GLY A 248 23.44 23.66 36.73
CA GLY A 248 23.60 23.02 38.04
C GLY A 248 22.27 22.79 38.77
N ASN A 249 21.12 22.95 38.10
CA ASN A 249 19.82 22.59 38.65
C ASN A 249 19.65 21.07 38.70
N VAL A 250 19.04 20.57 39.77
CA VAL A 250 18.62 19.18 39.91
C VAL A 250 17.29 19.01 39.19
N ILE A 251 17.26 18.17 38.17
CA ILE A 251 16.06 17.97 37.35
C ILE A 251 15.21 16.86 37.95
N HIS A 252 13.95 17.18 38.23
CA HIS A 252 13.00 16.22 38.78
C HIS A 252 12.51 15.25 37.70
N LYS A 253 12.21 15.77 36.49
CA LYS A 253 11.77 14.95 35.36
C LYS A 253 12.10 15.61 34.02
N SER A 254 12.50 14.80 33.04
CA SER A 254 12.73 15.25 31.66
C SER A 254 12.60 14.07 30.71
N ASP A 255 11.41 13.90 30.14
CA ASP A 255 11.14 12.87 29.14
C ASP A 255 10.02 13.34 28.17
N PRO A 256 9.99 12.84 26.94
CA PRO A 256 9.07 13.33 25.92
C PRO A 256 7.58 13.07 26.19
N LEU A 257 7.22 12.11 27.05
CA LEU A 257 5.82 11.75 27.32
C LEU A 257 5.25 12.49 28.54
N THR A 258 6.10 13.03 29.40
CA THR A 258 5.65 13.77 30.57
C THR A 258 6.04 15.25 30.59
N GLY A 259 7.05 15.64 29.80
CA GLY A 259 7.55 17.00 29.72
C GLY A 259 8.78 17.23 30.61
N PHE A 260 8.91 18.45 31.13
CA PHE A 260 10.04 18.84 31.99
C PHE A 260 9.55 19.43 33.31
N VAL A 261 10.22 19.05 34.40
CA VAL A 261 9.92 19.55 35.74
C VAL A 261 11.22 19.84 36.48
N CYS A 262 11.37 21.08 36.93
CA CYS A 262 12.34 21.48 37.94
C CYS A 262 11.59 21.92 39.19
N LYS A 263 11.88 21.33 40.35
CA LYS A 263 11.24 21.73 41.63
C LYS A 263 12.19 22.58 42.46
N ASN A 264 11.69 23.67 43.02
CA ASN A 264 12.47 24.54 43.92
C ASN A 264 12.94 23.78 45.18
N SER A 265 12.15 22.82 45.68
CA SER A 265 12.50 21.95 46.82
C SER A 265 13.73 21.08 46.59
N ASP A 266 14.02 20.75 45.33
CA ASP A 266 15.08 19.81 44.96
C ASP A 266 16.41 20.57 44.74
N GLN A 267 16.39 21.90 44.80
CA GLN A 267 17.55 22.75 44.51
C GLN A 267 18.33 23.11 45.77
N THR A 268 19.64 22.81 45.78
CA THR A 268 20.55 23.22 46.86
C THR A 268 20.78 24.73 46.93
N LYS A 269 20.53 25.47 45.84
CA LYS A 269 20.62 26.94 45.75
C LYS A 269 19.25 27.64 45.78
N GLY A 270 18.18 26.90 46.09
CA GLY A 270 16.88 27.44 46.48
C GLY A 270 15.90 27.84 45.36
N LYS A 271 16.33 27.94 44.09
CA LYS A 271 15.41 28.18 42.97
C LYS A 271 15.85 27.52 41.66
N CYS A 272 14.86 27.05 40.90
CA CYS A 272 15.05 26.64 39.52
C CYS A 272 15.47 27.80 38.64
N SER A 273 16.25 27.51 37.60
CA SER A 273 16.34 28.43 36.46
C SER A 273 15.01 28.43 35.70
N ASP A 274 14.84 29.42 34.86
CA ASP A 274 13.68 29.57 33.97
C ASP A 274 13.94 28.80 32.67
N PHE A 275 13.13 27.78 32.38
CA PHE A 275 13.33 26.83 31.28
C PHE A 275 12.21 26.88 30.24
N ARG A 276 12.59 26.55 29.02
CA ARG A 276 11.69 26.34 27.89
C ARG A 276 11.96 24.99 27.24
N VAL A 277 10.93 24.39 26.68
CA VAL A 277 10.98 23.07 26.06
C VAL A 277 10.56 23.10 24.59
N ARG A 278 11.05 22.16 23.81
CA ARG A 278 10.47 21.81 22.51
C ARG A 278 10.52 20.31 22.30
N PHE A 279 9.69 19.82 21.40
CA PHE A 279 9.43 18.40 21.20
C PHE A 279 9.79 18.00 19.77
N LEU A 280 10.39 16.83 19.60
CA LEU A 280 10.62 16.25 18.29
C LEU A 280 9.37 15.45 17.92
N CYS A 281 8.71 15.85 16.84
CA CYS A 281 7.49 15.21 16.35
C CYS A 281 7.74 14.58 14.97
N PRO A 282 6.99 13.54 14.59
CA PRO A 282 7.01 13.03 13.22
C PRO A 282 6.71 14.14 12.20
N SER A 283 7.41 14.19 11.06
CA SER A 283 7.19 15.22 10.03
C SER A 283 5.77 15.19 9.47
N GLU A 284 5.07 14.05 9.56
CA GLU A 284 3.65 13.90 9.22
C GLU A 284 2.72 14.79 10.07
N PHE A 285 3.13 15.14 11.29
CA PHE A 285 2.41 16.10 12.14
C PHE A 285 2.39 17.50 11.52
N PHE A 286 3.47 17.87 10.81
CA PHE A 286 3.65 19.17 10.16
C PHE A 286 3.24 19.17 8.68
N ALA A 287 2.87 18.00 8.12
CA ALA A 287 2.46 17.89 6.73
C ALA A 287 1.11 18.59 6.52
N PRO A 288 0.93 19.33 5.40
CA PRO A 288 -0.30 20.05 5.13
C PRO A 288 -1.39 19.08 4.68
N ASN A 289 -2.14 18.53 5.64
CA ASN A 289 -3.53 18.17 5.39
C ASN A 289 -4.37 18.46 6.65
N PRO A 290 -4.65 19.75 6.93
CA PRO A 290 -5.44 20.18 8.08
C PRO A 290 -6.90 19.69 8.03
N ASP A 291 -7.36 19.16 6.90
CA ASP A 291 -8.75 18.74 6.67
C ASP A 291 -8.98 17.22 6.84
N CYS A 292 -7.96 16.45 7.24
CA CYS A 292 -8.05 15.00 7.47
C CYS A 292 -8.65 14.65 8.85
N TRP A 293 -9.75 15.31 9.19
CA TRP A 293 -10.54 15.00 10.38
C TRP A 293 -11.63 13.99 10.03
N THR A 294 -11.83 13.01 10.90
CA THR A 294 -13.03 12.18 10.85
C THR A 294 -14.28 13.03 11.13
N GLN A 295 -15.46 12.48 10.86
CA GLN A 295 -16.69 13.00 11.44
C GLN A 295 -16.66 12.95 12.97
N TRP A 296 -17.62 13.61 13.60
CA TRP A 296 -17.86 13.50 15.04
C TRP A 296 -18.54 12.16 15.35
N PHE A 297 -18.10 11.52 16.41
CA PHE A 297 -18.64 10.28 16.95
C PHE A 297 -19.05 10.50 18.40
N ASP A 298 -20.17 9.90 18.76
CA ASP A 298 -20.87 10.04 20.02
C ASP A 298 -21.49 8.67 20.29
N ARG A 299 -20.99 8.00 21.30
CA ARG A 299 -21.27 6.59 21.60
C ARG A 299 -21.92 6.43 22.97
N ASP A 300 -21.46 7.16 23.96
CA ASP A 300 -21.82 6.93 25.36
C ASP A 300 -22.37 8.22 26.00
N ASP A 301 -23.66 8.22 26.34
CA ASP A 301 -24.23 9.31 27.13
C ASP A 301 -23.60 9.32 28.54
N PRO A 302 -23.55 10.47 29.26
CA PRO A 302 -22.94 10.60 30.59
C PRO A 302 -23.64 9.83 31.73
N ALA A 303 -24.58 8.93 31.39
CA ALA A 303 -25.32 8.11 32.33
C ALA A 303 -24.42 7.06 33.01
N GLY A 304 -24.76 6.70 34.26
CA GLY A 304 -24.00 5.69 35.01
C GLY A 304 -22.64 6.21 35.45
N SER A 305 -21.56 5.74 34.81
CA SER A 305 -20.18 5.92 35.31
C SER A 305 -19.43 7.14 34.74
N GLY A 306 -19.98 7.79 33.73
CA GLY A 306 -19.34 8.88 33.00
C GLY A 306 -19.75 8.84 31.54
N ASP A 307 -19.05 9.62 30.73
CA ASP A 307 -19.11 9.62 29.27
C ASP A 307 -17.77 9.07 28.72
N TRP A 308 -17.85 8.05 27.87
CA TRP A 308 -16.75 7.12 27.55
C TRP A 308 -16.50 6.93 26.05
N GLU A 309 -15.94 7.96 25.43
CA GLU A 309 -15.66 7.99 23.98
C GLU A 309 -14.30 7.40 23.65
N THR A 310 -14.13 6.15 24.09
CA THR A 310 -12.85 5.45 23.99
C THR A 310 -12.56 5.02 22.55
N LEU A 311 -11.33 5.21 22.10
CA LEU A 311 -10.92 4.89 20.74
C LEU A 311 -11.14 3.40 20.41
N ARG A 312 -10.90 2.50 21.37
CA ARG A 312 -11.13 1.06 21.18
C ARG A 312 -12.58 0.76 20.84
N ASN A 313 -13.52 1.26 21.63
CA ASN A 313 -14.94 1.00 21.40
C ASN A 313 -15.44 1.69 20.13
N LEU A 314 -14.95 2.91 19.85
CA LEU A 314 -15.27 3.61 18.60
C LEU A 314 -14.71 2.91 17.36
N LEU A 315 -13.54 2.28 17.41
CA LEU A 315 -13.01 1.46 16.31
C LEU A 315 -13.79 0.16 16.09
N GLU A 316 -14.30 -0.44 17.17
CA GLU A 316 -15.15 -1.63 17.12
C GLU A 316 -16.53 -1.30 16.51
N GLU A 317 -17.10 -0.14 16.86
CA GLU A 317 -18.43 0.30 16.44
C GLU A 317 -18.44 0.98 15.06
N TYR A 318 -17.36 1.69 14.72
CA TYR A 318 -17.19 2.39 13.44
C TYR A 318 -15.95 1.89 12.66
N PRO A 319 -15.92 0.60 12.26
CA PRO A 319 -14.76 0.00 11.62
C PRO A 319 -14.43 0.70 10.30
N GLY A 320 -13.18 1.15 10.16
CA GLY A 320 -12.66 1.79 8.95
C GLY A 320 -12.99 3.28 8.80
N MET A 321 -13.84 3.83 9.68
CA MET A 321 -14.20 5.26 9.76
C MET A 321 -13.19 6.10 10.55
N ILE A 322 -12.51 5.44 11.49
CA ILE A 322 -11.46 6.03 12.32
C ILE A 322 -10.17 5.28 12.00
N CYS A 323 -9.07 6.01 11.87
CA CYS A 323 -7.76 5.40 11.71
C CYS A 323 -7.36 4.64 12.99
N PRO A 324 -6.71 3.47 12.86
CA PRO A 324 -6.23 2.73 14.04
C PRO A 324 -5.26 3.53 14.91
N ASN A 325 -4.54 4.47 14.30
CA ASN A 325 -3.54 5.32 14.95
C ASN A 325 -3.81 6.79 14.63
N PRO A 326 -4.71 7.47 15.35
CA PRO A 326 -4.97 8.89 15.15
C PRO A 326 -3.83 9.76 15.67
N VAL A 327 -3.62 10.90 14.99
CA VAL A 327 -2.56 11.85 15.31
C VAL A 327 -3.03 12.99 16.20
N GLU A 328 -4.35 13.22 16.25
CA GLU A 328 -4.99 14.24 17.08
C GLU A 328 -6.41 13.81 17.45
N ILE A 329 -6.91 14.27 18.59
CA ILE A 329 -8.30 14.10 19.02
C ILE A 329 -8.87 15.49 19.37
N GLN A 330 -10.12 15.73 19.00
CA GLN A 330 -10.92 16.84 19.47
C GLN A 330 -12.17 16.30 20.15
N ALA A 331 -12.59 16.98 21.21
CA ALA A 331 -13.81 16.71 21.93
C ALA A 331 -14.59 18.02 22.09
N GLN A 332 -15.91 17.92 22.07
CA GLN A 332 -16.83 19.02 22.37
C GLN A 332 -18.13 18.42 22.88
N THR A 333 -18.98 19.23 23.52
CA THR A 333 -20.30 18.71 23.90
C THR A 333 -21.13 18.40 22.66
N THR A 334 -22.19 17.61 22.80
CA THR A 334 -23.15 17.34 21.72
C THR A 334 -23.81 18.62 21.19
N ALA A 335 -23.97 19.63 22.06
CA ALA A 335 -24.39 21.00 21.71
C ALA A 335 -23.30 21.86 21.03
N GLY A 336 -22.06 21.38 20.94
CA GLY A 336 -20.93 22.05 20.28
C GLY A 336 -20.15 23.03 21.15
N HIS A 337 -20.30 22.98 22.47
CA HIS A 337 -19.51 23.79 23.38
C HIS A 337 -18.13 23.18 23.60
N CYS A 338 -17.12 24.05 23.78
CA CYS A 338 -15.75 23.62 24.07
C CYS A 338 -15.70 22.96 25.44
N VAL A 339 -14.90 21.90 25.58
CA VAL A 339 -14.70 21.19 26.86
C VAL A 339 -14.24 22.12 27.98
N SER A 340 -13.42 23.13 27.66
CA SER A 340 -12.95 24.10 28.66
C SER A 340 -14.06 24.97 29.27
N THR A 341 -15.23 25.05 28.62
CA THR A 341 -16.35 25.90 29.07
C THR A 341 -17.36 25.18 29.95
N THR A 342 -17.29 23.84 30.03
CA THR A 342 -18.21 23.03 30.84
C THR A 342 -17.83 23.02 32.31
N GLY A 343 -16.53 23.12 32.61
CA GLY A 343 -16.01 23.01 33.97
C GLY A 343 -15.77 21.58 34.44
N ASP A 344 -15.98 20.59 33.57
CA ASP A 344 -15.78 19.17 33.89
C ASP A 344 -14.28 18.83 34.01
N VAL A 345 -13.96 17.95 34.95
CA VAL A 345 -12.65 17.35 35.13
C VAL A 345 -12.50 16.17 34.17
N ILE A 346 -11.70 16.35 33.12
CA ILE A 346 -11.51 15.32 32.10
C ILE A 346 -10.46 14.31 32.55
N HIS A 347 -10.84 13.02 32.56
CA HIS A 347 -9.98 11.94 33.00
C HIS A 347 -8.91 11.61 31.94
N LYS A 348 -9.32 11.51 30.67
CA LYS A 348 -8.45 11.27 29.52
C LYS A 348 -8.96 11.99 28.28
N SER A 349 -8.05 12.49 27.46
CA SER A 349 -8.33 13.06 26.14
C SER A 349 -7.05 12.94 25.31
N ASP A 350 -6.84 11.75 24.75
CA ASP A 350 -5.64 11.40 23.99
C ASP A 350 -5.96 10.41 22.87
N THR A 351 -5.05 10.26 21.91
CA THR A 351 -5.29 9.45 20.71
C THR A 351 -5.09 7.95 20.91
N VAL A 352 -4.80 7.48 22.13
CA VAL A 352 -4.67 6.05 22.44
C VAL A 352 -5.92 5.57 23.16
N THR A 353 -6.34 6.33 24.16
CA THR A 353 -7.49 6.02 25.00
C THR A 353 -8.79 6.50 24.34
N GLY A 354 -8.76 7.65 23.67
CA GLY A 354 -9.96 8.40 23.28
C GLY A 354 -10.25 9.53 24.28
N PHE A 355 -11.52 9.81 24.51
CA PHE A 355 -11.97 10.78 25.50
C PHE A 355 -12.73 10.07 26.63
N VAL A 356 -12.49 10.48 27.87
CA VAL A 356 -13.15 9.92 29.05
C VAL A 356 -13.42 11.03 30.05
N CYS A 357 -14.70 11.24 30.36
CA CYS A 357 -15.15 12.00 31.51
C CYS A 357 -15.77 11.03 32.51
N LYS A 358 -15.31 11.02 33.77
CA LYS A 358 -15.88 10.14 34.81
C LYS A 358 -16.77 10.94 35.73
N ASN A 359 -17.96 10.42 36.01
CA ASN A 359 -18.88 11.04 36.96
C ASN A 359 -18.27 11.16 38.36
N SER A 360 -17.44 10.19 38.78
CA SER A 360 -16.73 10.21 40.07
C SER A 360 -15.75 11.36 40.24
N ASP A 361 -15.27 11.93 39.14
CA ASP A 361 -14.24 12.97 39.15
C ASP A 361 -14.89 14.38 39.18
N GLN A 362 -16.23 14.46 39.04
CA GLN A 362 -16.98 15.72 38.95
C GLN A 362 -17.54 16.17 40.30
N GLN A 363 -17.53 17.49 40.56
CA GLN A 363 -18.11 18.05 41.78
C GLN A 363 -19.64 17.89 41.85
N ASN A 364 -20.31 17.89 40.70
CA ASN A 364 -21.76 17.67 40.56
C ASN A 364 -22.10 16.18 40.35
N ASN A 365 -21.12 15.28 40.38
CA ASN A 365 -21.22 13.86 40.05
C ASN A 365 -21.79 13.55 38.65
N MET A 366 -21.68 14.47 37.69
CA MET A 366 -22.24 14.27 36.36
C MET A 366 -21.41 14.99 35.31
N CYS A 367 -20.91 14.23 34.34
CA CYS A 367 -20.27 14.75 33.15
C CYS A 367 -21.29 15.43 32.23
N SER A 368 -20.82 16.42 31.47
CA SER A 368 -21.51 16.82 30.25
C SER A 368 -21.43 15.70 29.21
N ASP A 369 -22.30 15.78 28.23
CA ASP A 369 -22.39 14.84 27.12
C ASP A 369 -21.49 15.28 25.96
N TYR A 370 -20.48 14.48 25.61
CA TYR A 370 -19.42 14.80 24.66
C TYR A 370 -19.42 13.91 23.43
N ARG A 371 -18.94 14.48 22.33
CA ARG A 371 -18.61 13.78 21.10
C ARG A 371 -17.18 14.07 20.69
N VAL A 372 -16.54 13.13 20.01
CA VAL A 372 -15.14 13.20 19.61
C VAL A 372 -14.94 13.09 18.10
N ARG A 373 -13.86 13.68 17.60
CA ARG A 373 -13.35 13.38 16.26
C ARG A 373 -11.85 13.26 16.29
N PHE A 374 -11.30 12.51 15.34
CA PHE A 374 -9.88 12.23 15.27
C PHE A 374 -9.29 12.80 13.99
N ARG A 375 -8.08 13.35 14.09
CA ARG A 375 -7.28 13.64 12.89
C ARG A 375 -6.46 12.42 12.59
N CYS A 376 -6.51 11.99 11.33
CA CYS A 376 -5.80 10.80 10.90
C CYS A 376 -4.50 11.14 10.15
N PRO A 377 -3.55 10.19 10.07
CA PRO A 377 -2.38 10.35 9.21
C PRO A 377 -2.81 10.59 7.77
N PRO A 378 -2.04 11.36 6.96
CA PRO A 378 -2.39 11.64 5.57
C PRO A 378 -2.77 10.39 4.78
N LYS A 379 -2.06 9.26 4.95
CA LYS A 379 -2.36 7.96 4.30
C LYS A 379 -3.79 7.43 4.53
N PHE A 380 -4.42 7.79 5.63
CA PHE A 380 -5.80 7.40 5.93
C PHE A 380 -6.80 8.19 5.07
N CYS A 381 -6.54 9.48 4.85
CA CYS A 381 -7.40 10.37 4.03
C CYS A 381 -6.97 10.44 2.57
N THR A 382 -5.70 10.16 2.27
CA THR A 382 -5.15 9.96 0.93
C THR A 382 -5.29 8.49 0.51
N ARG A 383 -6.29 7.79 1.04
CA ARG A 383 -6.79 6.58 0.37
C ARG A 383 -6.96 6.97 -1.10
N ALA A 384 -6.49 6.10 -2.00
CA ALA A 384 -6.80 6.20 -3.43
C ALA A 384 -8.24 6.69 -3.54
N PRO A 385 -8.55 7.63 -4.45
CA PRO A 385 -9.90 8.18 -4.54
C PRO A 385 -10.92 7.04 -4.43
N VAL A 386 -12.08 7.29 -3.85
CA VAL A 386 -13.08 6.25 -3.57
C VAL A 386 -14.41 6.67 -4.16
N CYS A 387 -15.31 5.72 -4.38
CA CYS A 387 -16.69 6.03 -4.71
C CYS A 387 -17.66 5.15 -3.94
N TRP A 388 -18.87 5.67 -3.75
CA TRP A 388 -20.01 4.88 -3.31
C TRP A 388 -20.63 4.15 -4.50
N THR A 389 -20.98 2.88 -4.30
CA THR A 389 -21.89 2.19 -5.20
C THR A 389 -23.28 2.84 -5.19
N GLY A 390 -24.16 2.40 -6.10
CA GLY A 390 -25.60 2.61 -5.92
C GLY A 390 -26.12 1.93 -4.64
N TRP A 391 -27.33 2.29 -4.24
CA TRP A 391 -28.06 1.60 -3.17
C TRP A 391 -28.60 0.26 -3.67
N PHE A 392 -28.53 -0.76 -2.82
CA PHE A 392 -29.07 -2.09 -3.03
C PHE A 392 -30.06 -2.41 -1.91
N ASN A 393 -31.22 -2.92 -2.29
CA ASN A 393 -32.20 -3.52 -1.40
C ASN A 393 -32.58 -4.84 -2.07
N ARG A 394 -32.45 -5.93 -1.32
CA ARG A 394 -32.61 -7.28 -1.79
C ARG A 394 -33.68 -8.02 -1.00
N ASP A 395 -33.81 -7.75 0.29
CA ASP A 395 -34.70 -8.51 1.17
C ASP A 395 -35.61 -7.58 1.98
N ASP A 396 -36.92 -7.67 1.74
CA ASP A 396 -37.90 -6.99 2.57
C ASP A 396 -37.93 -7.62 3.98
N PRO A 397 -38.32 -6.89 5.05
CA PRO A 397 -38.35 -7.39 6.43
C PRO A 397 -39.42 -8.47 6.71
N ILE A 398 -39.96 -9.11 5.67
CA ILE A 398 -41.01 -10.13 5.73
C ILE A 398 -40.37 -11.48 6.10
N GLY A 399 -40.76 -12.03 7.25
CA GLY A 399 -40.26 -13.33 7.72
C GLY A 399 -39.28 -13.17 8.88
N SER A 400 -38.01 -13.50 8.66
CA SER A 400 -37.01 -13.59 9.74
C SER A 400 -36.26 -12.30 10.07
N GLY A 401 -36.38 -11.28 9.22
CA GLY A 401 -35.61 -10.04 9.32
C GLY A 401 -35.46 -9.40 7.95
N ASP A 402 -34.58 -8.40 7.87
CA ASP A 402 -34.13 -7.71 6.67
C ASP A 402 -32.65 -8.07 6.44
N TRP A 403 -32.36 -8.73 5.32
CA TRP A 403 -31.08 -9.41 5.06
C TRP A 403 -30.36 -8.88 3.81
N GLU A 404 -29.61 -7.80 3.98
CA GLU A 404 -28.76 -7.20 2.96
C GLU A 404 -27.33 -7.76 2.98
N THR A 405 -27.21 -9.09 2.81
CA THR A 405 -25.92 -9.79 2.92
C THR A 405 -25.02 -9.55 1.70
N LEU A 406 -23.72 -9.29 1.93
CA LEU A 406 -22.79 -8.95 0.86
C LEU A 406 -22.64 -10.06 -0.19
N ASN A 407 -22.62 -11.33 0.24
CA ASN A 407 -22.47 -12.46 -0.67
C ASN A 407 -23.65 -12.58 -1.64
N GLU A 408 -24.88 -12.39 -1.16
CA GLU A 408 -26.07 -12.45 -2.00
C GLU A 408 -26.17 -11.23 -2.91
N LEU A 409 -25.88 -10.05 -2.36
CA LEU A 409 -25.84 -8.80 -3.14
C LEU A 409 -24.83 -8.87 -4.29
N LYS A 410 -23.63 -9.42 -4.07
CA LYS A 410 -22.64 -9.64 -5.14
C LYS A 410 -23.10 -10.64 -6.20
N ARG A 411 -23.80 -11.70 -5.78
CA ARG A 411 -24.35 -12.72 -6.69
C ARG A 411 -25.44 -12.14 -7.59
N GLU A 412 -26.31 -11.30 -7.04
CA GLU A 412 -27.43 -10.68 -7.75
C GLU A 412 -27.02 -9.42 -8.53
N ASN A 413 -25.89 -8.80 -8.17
CA ASN A 413 -25.33 -7.63 -8.84
C ASN A 413 -23.87 -7.83 -9.29
N PRO A 414 -23.60 -8.75 -10.25
CA PRO A 414 -22.24 -9.02 -10.71
C PRO A 414 -21.51 -7.76 -11.21
N GLY A 415 -20.31 -7.52 -10.71
CA GLY A 415 -19.46 -6.40 -11.11
C GLY A 415 -19.90 -5.01 -10.63
N LYS A 416 -20.99 -4.89 -9.85
CA LYS A 416 -21.45 -3.60 -9.30
C LYS A 416 -20.96 -3.31 -7.88
N ILE A 417 -20.44 -4.32 -7.19
CA ILE A 417 -19.86 -4.21 -5.84
C ILE A 417 -18.42 -4.74 -5.90
N CYS A 418 -17.47 -3.97 -5.38
CA CYS A 418 -16.06 -4.35 -5.41
C CYS A 418 -15.78 -5.65 -4.63
N PRO A 419 -14.73 -6.40 -5.00
CA PRO A 419 -14.37 -7.64 -4.30
C PRO A 419 -14.15 -7.45 -2.80
N LYS A 420 -13.58 -6.33 -2.38
CA LYS A 420 -13.35 -5.97 -0.97
C LYS A 420 -13.86 -4.55 -0.69
N PRO A 421 -15.13 -4.38 -0.27
CA PRO A 421 -15.67 -3.08 0.15
C PRO A 421 -14.87 -2.49 1.30
N LEU A 422 -14.63 -1.18 1.23
CA LEU A 422 -13.90 -0.42 2.25
C LEU A 422 -14.85 0.03 3.37
N GLN A 423 -16.11 0.29 3.04
CA GLN A 423 -17.16 0.70 3.98
C GLN A 423 -18.52 0.19 3.50
N ILE A 424 -19.47 0.09 4.43
CA ILE A 424 -20.89 -0.14 4.17
C ILE A 424 -21.69 0.99 4.83
N GLU A 425 -22.76 1.42 4.18
CA GLU A 425 -23.74 2.35 4.71
C GLU A 425 -25.13 1.74 4.56
N ALA A 426 -25.98 1.88 5.57
CA ALA A 426 -27.34 1.37 5.61
C ALA A 426 -28.32 2.47 6.03
N GLN A 427 -29.44 2.56 5.31
CA GLN A 427 -30.56 3.43 5.64
C GLN A 427 -31.87 2.72 5.32
N THR A 428 -32.97 3.15 5.89
CA THR A 428 -34.29 2.63 5.50
C THR A 428 -34.58 2.95 4.04
N THR A 429 -35.54 2.26 3.42
CA THR A 429 -35.97 2.61 2.06
C THR A 429 -36.45 4.06 1.94
N ALA A 430 -36.99 4.62 3.02
CA ALA A 430 -37.38 6.03 3.19
C ALA A 430 -36.19 7.00 3.40
N GLY A 431 -34.99 6.50 3.69
CA GLY A 431 -33.77 7.29 3.81
C GLY A 431 -33.37 7.68 5.24
N GLU A 432 -34.00 7.09 6.26
CA GLU A 432 -33.57 7.28 7.65
C GLU A 432 -32.32 6.43 7.91
N PRO A 433 -31.21 7.01 8.41
CA PRO A 433 -30.00 6.26 8.74
C PRO A 433 -30.27 5.15 9.77
N ALA A 434 -29.65 3.98 9.61
CA ALA A 434 -29.90 2.84 10.50
C ALA A 434 -29.58 3.11 11.98
N SER A 435 -28.64 4.02 12.29
CA SER A 435 -28.33 4.41 13.67
C SER A 435 -29.46 5.17 14.36
N SER A 436 -30.40 5.74 13.61
CA SER A 436 -31.49 6.57 14.13
C SER A 436 -32.83 5.85 14.27
N THR A 437 -32.92 4.59 13.84
CA THR A 437 -34.19 3.86 13.76
C THR A 437 -34.58 3.18 15.07
N GLY A 438 -33.59 2.89 15.93
CA GLY A 438 -33.75 2.14 17.17
C GLY A 438 -33.79 0.62 17.00
N ASP A 439 -33.63 0.10 15.79
CA ASP A 439 -33.58 -1.35 15.54
C ASP A 439 -32.24 -1.95 16.03
N VAL A 440 -32.29 -3.13 16.64
CA VAL A 440 -31.10 -3.90 17.04
C VAL A 440 -30.50 -4.57 15.80
N ILE A 441 -29.35 -4.09 15.34
CA ILE A 441 -28.70 -4.60 14.13
C ILE A 441 -27.78 -5.78 14.46
N TYR A 442 -28.05 -6.95 13.88
CA TYR A 442 -27.28 -8.17 14.13
C TYR A 442 -25.88 -8.14 13.49
N LYS A 443 -25.78 -7.64 12.25
CA LYS A 443 -24.52 -7.40 11.53
C LYS A 443 -24.58 -6.13 10.72
N TYR A 444 -23.48 -5.38 10.74
CA TYR A 444 -23.30 -4.17 9.95
C TYR A 444 -21.81 -3.98 9.66
N ASP A 445 -21.30 -4.73 8.69
CA ASP A 445 -19.87 -4.74 8.36
C ASP A 445 -19.62 -5.09 6.89
N THR A 446 -18.44 -4.73 6.37
CA THR A 446 -18.06 -4.92 4.96
C THR A 446 -17.75 -6.36 4.57
N LEU A 447 -17.75 -7.30 5.52
CA LEU A 447 -17.51 -8.72 5.25
C LEU A 447 -18.84 -9.45 5.07
N ARG A 448 -19.83 -9.12 5.88
CA ARG A 448 -21.12 -9.82 5.95
C ARG A 448 -22.25 -9.06 5.28
N GLY A 449 -22.20 -7.73 5.23
CA GLY A 449 -23.30 -6.87 4.79
C GLY A 449 -24.05 -6.27 5.97
N PHE A 450 -25.36 -6.08 5.81
CA PHE A 450 -26.26 -5.59 6.84
C PHE A 450 -27.35 -6.63 7.12
N ILE A 451 -27.62 -6.89 8.40
CA ILE A 451 -28.62 -7.88 8.83
C ILE A 451 -29.35 -7.31 10.04
N CYS A 452 -30.65 -7.09 9.90
CA CYS A 452 -31.56 -6.89 11.01
C CYS A 452 -32.42 -8.14 11.18
N LYS A 453 -32.55 -8.68 12.40
CA LYS A 453 -33.40 -9.85 12.66
C LYS A 453 -34.65 -9.47 13.41
N ASN A 454 -35.80 -9.94 12.94
CA ASN A 454 -37.10 -9.71 13.57
C ASN A 454 -37.15 -10.24 15.01
N CYS A 455 -36.51 -11.39 15.29
CA CYS A 455 -36.52 -11.99 16.63
C CYS A 455 -35.72 -11.22 17.69
N GLU A 456 -34.81 -10.34 17.26
CA GLU A 456 -33.96 -9.52 18.13
C GLU A 456 -34.59 -8.14 18.40
N GLN A 457 -35.70 -7.80 17.73
CA GLN A 457 -36.41 -6.53 17.93
C GLN A 457 -37.46 -6.62 19.04
N GLU A 458 -37.62 -5.54 19.81
CA GLU A 458 -38.66 -5.42 20.84
C GLU A 458 -40.08 -5.50 20.25
N ASN A 459 -40.29 -4.84 19.10
CA ASN A 459 -41.53 -4.88 18.34
C ASN A 459 -41.65 -6.12 17.42
N LYS A 460 -40.68 -7.03 17.47
CA LYS A 460 -40.52 -8.21 16.61
C LYS A 460 -40.47 -7.93 15.11
N LYS A 461 -40.11 -6.72 14.70
CA LYS A 461 -40.12 -6.32 13.28
C LYS A 461 -39.03 -5.30 12.98
N CYS A 462 -38.11 -5.69 12.10
CA CYS A 462 -37.15 -4.79 11.48
C CYS A 462 -37.84 -3.80 10.55
N ARG A 463 -37.26 -2.62 10.42
CA ARG A 463 -37.53 -1.76 9.26
C ARG A 463 -36.90 -2.36 8.00
N ASP A 464 -37.34 -1.83 6.87
CA ASP A 464 -36.88 -2.20 5.53
C ASP A 464 -35.67 -1.33 5.16
N TYR A 465 -34.51 -1.95 4.98
CA TYR A 465 -33.25 -1.26 4.74
C TYR A 465 -32.74 -1.43 3.32
N LYS A 466 -31.82 -0.53 2.96
CA LYS A 466 -31.01 -0.61 1.76
C LYS A 466 -29.59 -0.24 2.10
N VAL A 467 -28.64 -0.85 1.43
CA VAL A 467 -27.21 -0.66 1.68
C VAL A 467 -26.46 -0.16 0.45
N ARG A 468 -25.35 0.54 0.68
CA ARG A 468 -24.36 0.82 -0.36
C ARG A 468 -22.95 0.61 0.20
N PHE A 469 -22.00 0.44 -0.70
CA PHE A 469 -20.63 0.10 -0.36
C PHE A 469 -19.67 1.15 -0.87
N LEU A 470 -18.67 1.49 -0.06
CA LEU A 470 -17.57 2.34 -0.50
C LEU A 470 -16.51 1.43 -1.14
N CYS A 471 -16.14 1.75 -2.36
CA CYS A 471 -15.17 1.00 -3.15
C CYS A 471 -13.99 1.90 -3.55
N PRO A 472 -12.81 1.32 -3.83
CA PRO A 472 -11.71 2.05 -4.46
C PRO A 472 -12.18 2.70 -5.78
N LEU A 473 -11.69 3.89 -6.13
CA LEU A 473 -12.07 4.58 -7.36
C LEU A 473 -11.65 3.76 -8.57
N ASP A 474 -10.58 2.98 -8.53
CA ASP A 474 -10.21 2.09 -9.64
C ASP A 474 -11.30 1.04 -9.93
N PHE A 475 -12.17 0.72 -8.96
CA PHE A 475 -13.36 -0.09 -9.21
C PHE A 475 -14.49 0.72 -9.86
N CYS A 476 -14.66 1.97 -9.43
CA CYS A 476 -15.74 2.86 -9.85
C CYS A 476 -15.51 3.56 -11.19
N THR A 477 -14.24 3.89 -11.44
CA THR A 477 -13.66 4.40 -12.67
C THR A 477 -12.38 3.59 -12.88
N PRO A 478 -12.48 2.42 -13.53
CA PRO A 478 -11.28 1.67 -13.94
C PRO A 478 -10.32 2.63 -14.62
N SER A 479 -9.02 2.55 -14.32
CA SER A 479 -8.01 3.32 -15.05
C SER A 479 -8.20 3.05 -16.54
N ARG A 480 -8.51 4.07 -17.32
CA ARG A 480 -8.66 3.96 -18.78
C ARG A 480 -7.61 4.81 -19.44
N CYS A 481 -7.09 4.30 -20.54
CA CYS A 481 -6.11 4.98 -21.37
C CYS A 481 -6.66 5.05 -22.78
N TYR A 482 -6.40 6.17 -23.45
CA TYR A 482 -6.58 6.22 -24.89
C TYR A 482 -5.42 5.47 -25.55
N THR A 483 -5.74 4.70 -26.60
CA THR A 483 -4.74 4.29 -27.57
C THR A 483 -4.13 5.53 -28.24
N GLU A 484 -3.03 5.33 -28.95
CA GLU A 484 -2.62 6.31 -29.97
C GLU A 484 -3.69 6.46 -31.06
N TRP A 485 -3.51 7.47 -31.91
CA TRP A 485 -4.36 7.69 -33.08
C TRP A 485 -3.96 6.73 -34.20
N PHE A 486 -4.96 6.11 -34.81
CA PHE A 486 -4.84 5.24 -35.97
C PHE A 486 -5.53 5.86 -37.16
N ASP A 487 -4.82 5.87 -38.27
CA ASP A 487 -5.25 6.35 -39.57
C ASP A 487 -4.89 5.23 -40.55
N ARG A 488 -5.91 4.60 -41.11
CA ARG A 488 -5.75 3.33 -41.84
C ARG A 488 -6.01 3.50 -43.33
N ASP A 489 -7.04 4.24 -43.69
CA ASP A 489 -7.57 4.27 -45.04
C ASP A 489 -7.82 5.70 -45.44
N ASP A 490 -6.99 6.24 -46.34
CA ASP A 490 -7.23 7.55 -46.93
C ASP A 490 -8.62 7.58 -47.59
N PRO A 491 -9.29 8.75 -47.71
CA PRO A 491 -10.65 8.87 -48.26
C PRO A 491 -10.75 8.63 -49.79
N SER A 492 -9.75 7.99 -50.38
CA SER A 492 -9.69 7.55 -51.77
C SER A 492 -10.62 6.34 -52.02
N GLY A 493 -11.12 6.19 -53.24
CA GLY A 493 -12.05 5.09 -53.54
C GLY A 493 -13.45 5.28 -52.92
N SER A 494 -13.85 4.41 -51.98
CA SER A 494 -15.25 4.32 -51.51
C SER A 494 -15.59 5.17 -50.28
N GLY A 495 -14.58 5.70 -49.59
CA GLY A 495 -14.74 6.40 -48.33
C GLY A 495 -13.48 6.31 -47.49
N ASP A 496 -13.63 6.61 -46.21
CA ASP A 496 -12.64 6.56 -45.12
C ASP A 496 -13.11 5.47 -44.13
N TRP A 497 -12.25 4.51 -43.79
CA TRP A 497 -12.65 3.23 -43.16
C TRP A 497 -11.72 2.78 -42.01
N GLU A 498 -11.96 3.33 -40.84
CA GLU A 498 -11.22 3.07 -39.60
C GLU A 498 -11.97 2.04 -38.73
N THR A 499 -12.26 0.88 -39.32
CA THR A 499 -13.03 -0.16 -38.64
C THR A 499 -12.23 -0.83 -37.53
N LEU A 500 -12.88 -1.12 -36.39
CA LEU A 500 -12.22 -1.73 -35.22
C LEU A 500 -11.56 -3.06 -35.58
N PHE A 501 -12.26 -3.90 -36.34
CA PHE A 501 -11.76 -5.22 -36.74
C PHE A 501 -10.49 -5.12 -37.57
N ALA A 502 -10.45 -4.20 -38.55
CA ALA A 502 -9.27 -4.03 -39.40
C ALA A 502 -8.09 -3.43 -38.61
N LEU A 503 -8.36 -2.46 -37.74
CA LEU A 503 -7.34 -1.86 -36.86
C LEU A 503 -6.76 -2.86 -35.85
N GLN A 504 -7.58 -3.76 -35.29
CA GLN A 504 -7.10 -4.84 -34.42
C GLN A 504 -6.26 -5.85 -35.19
N ALA A 505 -6.58 -6.12 -36.46
CA ALA A 505 -5.83 -7.03 -37.31
C ALA A 505 -4.49 -6.45 -37.78
N GLU A 506 -4.44 -5.15 -38.11
CA GLU A 506 -3.22 -4.47 -38.56
C GLU A 506 -2.33 -4.00 -37.41
N HIS A 507 -2.90 -3.82 -36.21
CA HIS A 507 -2.18 -3.40 -35.02
C HIS A 507 -2.46 -4.30 -33.80
N PRO A 508 -2.07 -5.59 -33.84
CA PRO A 508 -2.31 -6.51 -32.74
C PRO A 508 -1.72 -6.00 -31.42
N GLY A 509 -2.54 -6.00 -30.37
CA GLY A 509 -2.13 -5.56 -29.04
C GLY A 509 -1.94 -4.05 -28.88
N ARG A 510 -2.16 -3.22 -29.91
CA ARG A 510 -2.18 -1.74 -29.81
C ARG A 510 -3.60 -1.17 -29.77
N VAL A 511 -4.59 -2.00 -30.07
CA VAL A 511 -6.02 -1.71 -29.88
C VAL A 511 -6.61 -2.78 -28.99
N CYS A 512 -7.28 -2.40 -27.91
CA CYS A 512 -7.91 -3.36 -27.00
C CYS A 512 -9.04 -4.14 -27.70
N ASN A 513 -9.25 -5.39 -27.25
CA ASN A 513 -10.30 -6.27 -27.80
C ASN A 513 -11.72 -5.73 -27.56
N ARG A 514 -11.92 -4.99 -26.47
CA ARG A 514 -13.22 -4.43 -26.04
C ARG A 514 -13.06 -2.96 -25.65
N PRO A 515 -12.94 -2.04 -26.63
CA PRO A 515 -12.87 -0.62 -26.34
C PRO A 515 -14.16 -0.12 -25.71
N VAL A 516 -14.04 0.93 -24.90
CA VAL A 516 -15.14 1.52 -24.13
C VAL A 516 -15.67 2.80 -24.77
N GLN A 517 -14.82 3.51 -25.49
CA GLN A 517 -15.18 4.69 -26.26
C GLN A 517 -14.32 4.78 -27.53
N ILE A 518 -14.83 5.43 -28.55
CA ILE A 518 -14.08 5.82 -29.75
C ILE A 518 -14.07 7.36 -29.84
N GLN A 519 -12.92 7.93 -30.20
CA GLN A 519 -12.78 9.33 -30.60
C GLN A 519 -12.32 9.38 -32.05
N VAL A 520 -12.79 10.41 -32.76
CA VAL A 520 -12.53 10.61 -34.18
C VAL A 520 -12.30 12.09 -34.44
N GLU A 521 -11.28 12.38 -35.23
CA GLU A 521 -10.95 13.71 -35.75
C GLU A 521 -10.34 13.57 -37.14
N THR A 522 -10.25 14.66 -37.89
CA THR A 522 -9.49 14.62 -39.15
C THR A 522 -8.00 14.45 -38.85
N VAL A 523 -7.22 14.00 -39.83
CA VAL A 523 -5.76 13.95 -39.71
C VAL A 523 -5.16 15.34 -39.39
N SER A 524 -5.82 16.42 -39.82
CA SER A 524 -5.50 17.81 -39.49
C SER A 524 -5.88 18.24 -38.06
N GLY A 525 -6.63 17.44 -37.31
CA GLY A 525 -7.07 17.70 -35.94
C GLY A 525 -8.41 18.45 -35.82
N ASP A 526 -9.16 18.56 -36.91
CA ASP A 526 -10.49 19.17 -36.90
C ASP A 526 -11.56 18.18 -36.40
N SER A 527 -12.56 18.71 -35.69
CA SER A 527 -13.66 17.89 -35.19
C SER A 527 -14.56 17.38 -36.34
N MET A 528 -15.21 16.23 -36.17
CA MET A 528 -16.18 15.73 -37.14
C MET A 528 -17.27 16.77 -37.47
N ALA A 529 -17.76 17.50 -36.46
CA ALA A 529 -18.84 18.47 -36.62
C ALA A 529 -18.46 19.66 -37.52
N SER A 530 -17.18 20.05 -37.56
CA SER A 530 -16.70 21.16 -38.39
C SER A 530 -16.50 20.80 -39.86
N THR A 531 -16.44 19.50 -40.20
CA THR A 531 -16.17 19.05 -41.57
C THR A 531 -17.39 19.11 -42.50
N GLY A 532 -18.60 19.05 -41.94
CA GLY A 532 -19.83 18.92 -42.72
C GLY A 532 -20.01 17.56 -43.41
N ASN A 533 -19.15 16.56 -43.13
CA ASN A 533 -19.35 15.21 -43.66
C ASN A 533 -20.52 14.48 -43.00
N ILE A 534 -21.25 13.69 -43.79
CA ILE A 534 -22.28 12.77 -43.34
C ILE A 534 -21.60 11.48 -42.88
N ILE A 535 -21.47 11.30 -41.57
CA ILE A 535 -20.82 10.13 -40.99
C ILE A 535 -21.77 8.93 -40.98
N THR A 536 -21.35 7.83 -41.58
CA THR A 536 -22.20 6.64 -41.74
C THR A 536 -22.14 5.73 -40.52
N THR A 537 -21.00 5.63 -39.85
CA THR A 537 -20.84 4.82 -38.63
C THR A 537 -19.80 5.45 -37.70
N VAL A 538 -20.16 5.63 -36.44
CA VAL A 538 -19.24 5.88 -35.32
C VAL A 538 -19.73 4.99 -34.18
N ASP A 539 -19.09 3.83 -34.02
CA ASP A 539 -19.55 2.82 -33.07
C ASP A 539 -18.34 2.16 -32.44
N VAL A 540 -18.31 2.11 -31.11
CA VAL A 540 -17.17 1.57 -30.37
C VAL A 540 -16.85 0.12 -30.72
N THR A 541 -17.83 -0.68 -31.15
CA THR A 541 -17.65 -2.09 -31.55
C THR A 541 -17.34 -2.28 -33.03
N LYS A 542 -17.59 -1.26 -33.87
CA LYS A 542 -17.39 -1.35 -35.33
C LYS A 542 -16.28 -0.45 -35.85
N GLY A 543 -15.90 0.60 -35.11
CA GLY A 543 -14.97 1.65 -35.54
C GLY A 543 -15.69 2.84 -36.16
N PHE A 544 -15.06 3.47 -37.16
CA PHE A 544 -15.60 4.60 -37.90
C PHE A 544 -15.69 4.29 -39.40
N ILE A 545 -16.70 4.85 -40.06
CA ILE A 545 -16.89 4.76 -41.51
C ILE A 545 -17.48 6.09 -42.03
N CYS A 546 -16.77 6.74 -42.93
CA CYS A 546 -17.30 7.79 -43.79
C CYS A 546 -17.37 7.27 -45.23
N LYS A 547 -18.55 7.34 -45.89
CA LYS A 547 -18.69 6.90 -47.28
C LYS A 547 -18.72 8.08 -48.24
N ASN A 548 -17.90 8.03 -49.29
CA ASN A 548 -17.87 9.07 -50.34
C ASN A 548 -19.25 9.23 -51.01
N SER A 549 -19.97 8.13 -51.21
CA SER A 549 -21.32 8.13 -51.81
C SER A 549 -22.38 8.83 -50.95
N ALA A 550 -22.12 9.02 -49.65
CA ALA A 550 -23.03 9.71 -48.74
C ALA A 550 -22.73 11.21 -48.65
N GLN A 551 -21.65 11.70 -49.26
CA GLN A 551 -21.24 13.10 -49.14
C GLN A 551 -21.83 13.96 -50.26
N LEU A 552 -22.31 15.16 -49.90
CA LEU A 552 -22.70 16.18 -50.87
C LEU A 552 -21.51 16.66 -51.73
N SER A 553 -20.31 16.71 -51.14
CA SER A 553 -19.06 17.01 -51.82
C SER A 553 -18.53 15.86 -52.69
N GLY A 554 -19.12 14.65 -52.57
CA GLY A 554 -18.64 13.42 -53.21
C GLY A 554 -17.37 12.84 -52.59
N LYS A 555 -16.80 13.45 -51.55
CA LYS A 555 -15.59 12.95 -50.87
C LYS A 555 -15.63 13.19 -49.35
N CYS A 556 -15.23 12.18 -48.59
CA CYS A 556 -14.94 12.29 -47.17
C CYS A 556 -13.68 13.12 -46.92
N ASN A 557 -13.64 13.82 -45.79
CA ASN A 557 -12.38 14.22 -45.21
C ASN A 557 -11.64 12.97 -44.71
N ASP A 558 -10.36 13.16 -44.46
CA ASP A 558 -9.41 12.14 -44.01
C ASP A 558 -9.41 12.08 -42.48
N PHE A 559 -9.87 10.97 -41.88
CA PHE A 559 -10.09 10.83 -40.45
C PHE A 559 -9.19 9.78 -39.79
N ARG A 560 -8.87 10.04 -38.53
CA ARG A 560 -8.17 9.12 -37.65
C ARG A 560 -8.97 8.84 -36.40
N VAL A 561 -8.81 7.65 -35.82
CA VAL A 561 -9.53 7.21 -34.63
C VAL A 561 -8.60 6.81 -33.50
N ARG A 562 -9.08 6.95 -32.26
CA ARG A 562 -8.45 6.32 -31.10
C ARG A 562 -9.50 5.78 -30.16
N PHE A 563 -9.13 4.76 -29.38
CA PHE A 563 -10.06 4.06 -28.51
C PHE A 563 -9.70 4.27 -27.04
N LEU A 564 -10.70 4.46 -26.20
CA LEU A 564 -10.54 4.39 -24.75
C LEU A 564 -10.61 2.93 -24.33
N CYS A 565 -9.52 2.42 -23.78
CA CYS A 565 -9.38 1.02 -23.43
C CYS A 565 -9.57 0.75 -21.92
N PRO A 566 -10.00 -0.46 -21.54
CA PRO A 566 -10.10 -0.87 -20.14
C PRO A 566 -8.71 -1.01 -19.50
N GLN A 567 -8.67 -0.95 -18.17
CA GLN A 567 -7.43 -0.98 -17.38
C GLN A 567 -6.49 -2.14 -17.74
N GLU A 568 -7.05 -3.31 -18.01
CA GLU A 568 -6.29 -4.52 -18.38
C GLU A 568 -5.37 -4.29 -19.61
N PHE A 569 -5.77 -3.41 -20.52
CA PHE A 569 -4.97 -3.01 -21.68
C PHE A 569 -3.93 -1.93 -21.31
N CYS A 570 -4.27 -1.05 -20.37
CA CYS A 570 -3.46 0.10 -19.98
C CYS A 570 -2.26 -0.28 -19.09
N ASP A 571 -2.41 -1.32 -18.29
CA ASP A 571 -1.38 -1.81 -17.37
C ASP A 571 -0.38 -2.77 -18.05
N GLN A 572 -0.61 -3.14 -19.32
CA GLN A 572 0.24 -4.03 -20.09
C GLN A 572 1.50 -3.31 -20.64
N LYS A 573 2.58 -3.28 -19.84
CA LYS A 573 3.95 -3.10 -20.36
C LYS A 573 4.42 -4.39 -21.03
N VAL A 574 3.81 -4.72 -22.16
CA VAL A 574 4.23 -5.84 -23.01
C VAL A 574 5.40 -5.42 -23.88
N CYS A 575 6.29 -6.36 -24.18
CA CYS A 575 7.36 -6.16 -25.15
C CYS A 575 7.26 -7.23 -26.23
N TRP A 576 7.67 -6.85 -27.43
CA TRP A 576 7.87 -7.79 -28.51
C TRP A 576 9.29 -8.34 -28.43
N THR A 577 9.43 -9.65 -28.64
CA THR A 577 10.74 -10.22 -28.95
C THR A 577 11.25 -9.65 -30.27
N ARG A 578 12.53 -9.90 -30.57
CA ARG A 578 13.02 -9.77 -31.95
C ARG A 578 12.28 -10.74 -32.88
N TRP A 579 12.45 -10.54 -34.18
CA TRP A 579 12.00 -11.49 -35.18
C TRP A 579 12.88 -12.74 -35.18
N PHE A 580 12.24 -13.88 -35.38
CA PHE A 580 12.83 -15.19 -35.50
C PHE A 580 12.38 -15.80 -36.82
N ASP A 581 13.36 -16.32 -37.53
CA ASP A 581 13.23 -16.99 -38.81
C ASP A 581 14.07 -18.26 -38.66
N ARG A 582 13.46 -19.42 -38.90
CA ARG A 582 14.05 -20.72 -38.58
C ARG A 582 14.45 -21.48 -39.83
N ASP A 583 13.58 -21.52 -40.83
CA ASP A 583 13.73 -22.34 -42.00
C ASP A 583 13.16 -21.63 -43.22
N ASP A 584 13.86 -21.74 -44.35
CA ASP A 584 13.34 -21.26 -45.62
C ASP A 584 12.25 -22.22 -46.14
N PRO A 585 11.25 -21.73 -46.90
CA PRO A 585 10.15 -22.55 -47.40
C PRO A 585 10.64 -23.54 -48.47
N LEU A 586 10.85 -24.81 -48.06
CA LEU A 586 11.14 -25.95 -48.95
C LEU A 586 9.85 -26.68 -49.35
N ASP A 587 9.97 -27.92 -49.88
CA ASP A 587 8.82 -28.70 -50.39
C ASP A 587 7.74 -28.98 -49.32
N SER A 588 8.07 -28.90 -48.04
CA SER A 588 7.15 -29.05 -46.90
C SER A 588 6.42 -27.77 -46.47
N GLY A 589 6.77 -26.59 -46.99
CA GLY A 589 6.32 -25.29 -46.47
C GLY A 589 7.30 -24.69 -45.45
N ASP A 590 6.85 -23.63 -44.78
CA ASP A 590 7.57 -22.79 -43.80
C ASP A 590 7.15 -23.14 -42.36
N TRP A 591 8.08 -23.30 -41.40
CA TRP A 591 7.80 -23.89 -40.08
C TRP A 591 8.44 -23.18 -38.87
N GLU A 592 7.81 -22.10 -38.42
CA GLU A 592 8.24 -21.31 -37.26
C GLU A 592 7.66 -21.83 -35.93
N LEU A 593 7.78 -23.14 -35.68
CA LEU A 593 7.22 -23.80 -34.50
C LEU A 593 7.81 -23.23 -33.19
N LEU A 594 6.95 -22.71 -32.30
CA LEU A 594 7.34 -22.15 -31.00
C LEU A 594 8.21 -23.10 -30.17
N CYS A 595 7.87 -24.40 -30.14
CA CYS A 595 8.64 -25.41 -29.41
C CYS A 595 10.08 -25.56 -29.92
N ASP A 596 10.31 -25.36 -31.21
CA ASP A 596 11.64 -25.48 -31.81
C ASP A 596 12.41 -24.16 -31.71
N LEU A 597 11.74 -23.03 -31.92
CA LEU A 597 12.31 -21.69 -31.68
C LEU A 597 12.78 -21.52 -30.22
N ARG A 598 12.06 -22.04 -29.24
CA ARG A 598 12.49 -22.02 -27.83
C ARG A 598 13.71 -22.90 -27.54
N LYS A 599 13.96 -23.95 -28.32
CA LYS A 599 15.19 -24.75 -28.22
C LYS A 599 16.38 -24.04 -28.84
N LEU A 600 16.16 -23.33 -29.96
CA LEU A 600 17.17 -22.56 -30.67
C LEU A 600 17.55 -21.27 -29.93
N TYR A 601 16.56 -20.61 -29.31
CA TYR A 601 16.70 -19.31 -28.64
C TYR A 601 16.18 -19.36 -27.19
N PRO A 602 16.84 -20.12 -26.31
CA PRO A 602 16.42 -20.23 -24.92
C PRO A 602 16.51 -18.88 -24.21
N ASN A 603 15.48 -18.54 -23.44
CA ASN A 603 15.34 -17.27 -22.70
C ASN A 603 15.18 -16.00 -23.56
N GLU A 604 15.14 -16.11 -24.89
CA GLU A 604 14.80 -14.98 -25.79
C GLU A 604 13.30 -14.95 -26.16
N ILE A 605 12.57 -16.02 -25.83
CA ILE A 605 11.13 -16.17 -26.02
C ILE A 605 10.52 -16.57 -24.67
N CYS A 606 9.50 -15.84 -24.22
CA CYS A 606 8.80 -16.11 -22.98
C CYS A 606 8.11 -17.48 -22.96
N GLU A 607 7.82 -17.99 -21.77
CA GLU A 607 7.23 -19.33 -21.62
C GLU A 607 5.82 -19.44 -22.17
N THR A 608 5.04 -18.36 -22.03
CA THR A 608 3.67 -18.26 -22.54
C THR A 608 3.54 -16.94 -23.31
N PRO A 609 3.88 -16.93 -24.61
CA PRO A 609 3.61 -15.79 -25.48
C PRO A 609 2.13 -15.41 -25.44
N LEU A 610 1.86 -14.12 -25.30
CA LEU A 610 0.49 -13.59 -25.29
C LEU A 610 -0.05 -13.48 -26.72
N TYR A 611 0.83 -13.23 -27.69
CA TYR A 611 0.49 -13.09 -29.10
C TYR A 611 1.68 -13.46 -29.99
N ILE A 612 1.42 -13.83 -31.24
CA ILE A 612 2.42 -14.08 -32.29
C ILE A 612 2.14 -13.19 -33.49
N ASP A 613 3.15 -12.45 -33.94
CA ASP A 613 3.10 -11.63 -35.15
C ASP A 613 3.95 -12.29 -36.24
N VAL A 614 3.46 -12.30 -37.47
CA VAL A 614 4.00 -13.08 -38.60
C VAL A 614 4.01 -12.22 -39.86
N VAL A 615 5.18 -12.09 -40.47
CA VAL A 615 5.36 -11.32 -41.71
C VAL A 615 6.31 -12.05 -42.65
N THR A 616 6.22 -11.76 -43.95
CA THR A 616 7.21 -12.30 -44.89
C THR A 616 8.61 -11.74 -44.62
N VAL A 617 9.64 -12.56 -44.81
CA VAL A 617 11.03 -12.17 -44.58
C VAL A 617 11.46 -11.03 -45.52
N ASP A 618 11.00 -11.08 -46.77
CA ASP A 618 11.42 -10.21 -47.87
C ASP A 618 10.84 -8.78 -47.84
N THR A 619 9.55 -8.67 -47.54
CA THR A 619 8.77 -7.43 -47.68
C THR A 619 8.14 -6.98 -46.37
N ASN A 620 8.26 -7.79 -45.30
CA ASN A 620 7.52 -7.62 -44.05
C ASN A 620 6.01 -7.53 -44.27
N SER A 621 5.49 -8.21 -45.30
CA SER A 621 4.06 -8.22 -45.59
C SER A 621 3.34 -9.10 -44.56
N PRO A 622 2.30 -8.61 -43.85
CA PRO A 622 1.54 -9.41 -42.90
C PRO A 622 0.91 -10.64 -43.54
N ILE A 623 0.78 -11.74 -42.80
CA ILE A 623 0.16 -12.98 -43.32
C ILE A 623 -1.23 -12.75 -43.93
N THR A 624 -2.00 -11.80 -43.41
CA THR A 624 -3.36 -11.45 -43.84
C THR A 624 -3.44 -10.91 -45.27
N VAL A 625 -2.38 -10.30 -45.79
CA VAL A 625 -2.35 -9.74 -47.16
C VAL A 625 -1.78 -10.72 -48.19
N THR A 626 -1.12 -11.78 -47.74
CA THR A 626 -0.49 -12.76 -48.64
C THR A 626 -1.48 -13.76 -49.24
N GLY A 627 -2.63 -13.97 -48.59
CA GLY A 627 -3.66 -14.92 -49.03
C GLY A 627 -3.23 -16.40 -48.96
N GLN A 628 -2.13 -16.71 -48.27
CA GLN A 628 -1.65 -18.07 -48.04
C GLN A 628 -2.39 -18.73 -46.86
N ALA A 629 -2.44 -20.06 -46.84
CA ALA A 629 -3.01 -20.85 -45.75
C ALA A 629 -1.98 -21.04 -44.62
N PHE A 630 -2.39 -20.86 -43.38
CA PHE A 630 -1.52 -20.98 -42.20
C PHE A 630 -2.16 -21.90 -41.16
N HIS A 631 -1.32 -22.61 -40.40
CA HIS A 631 -1.70 -23.39 -39.23
C HIS A 631 -0.97 -22.79 -38.03
N MET A 632 -1.71 -22.10 -37.15
CA MET A 632 -1.19 -21.44 -35.95
C MET A 632 -1.50 -22.23 -34.68
#